data_AF-A0A4D7HAI7-F1
#
_entry.id   AF-A0A4D7HAI7-F1
#
_cell.length_a   1.000
_cell.length_b   1.000
_cell.length_c   1.000
_cell.angle_alpha   90.00
_cell.angle_beta   90.00
_cell.angle_gamma   90.00
#
_symmetry.space_group_name_H-M   'P 1'
#
loop_
_entity.id
_entity.type
_entity.pdbx_description
1 polymer ?
#
loop_
_entity_poly.entity_id
_entity_poly.type
_entity_poly.pdbx_seq_one_letter_code
_entity_poly.pdbx_strand_id
1 'polypeptide(L)'
;MPIIGASSARKSFIRVARRAASKRRRVPAAGRVEPTRIIRASRDDCPMAETIRFEENAFTAVCERLPELALVDDTELMREAAAAFFEGHEDYFWTAPAASSHAHHNLYCCGERGLWIHTKMVFAAYERLVDSYLEQGLVSEFERDLGRVACLLHDVKKYGETYEEGDRADRDHDVQAADLLRAETELDPRVADAVERHMGPWYDGPEPETPLQRLVHLADMTASTKNTTVGVYQPHEKIRSLYPSIPEATF
;
A
#
# COMPACT_ATOMS: atom_id res chain seq x y z
N MET A 1 45.20 20.58 39.23
CA MET A 1 45.62 19.21 39.58
C MET A 1 45.04 18.25 38.54
N PRO A 2 45.90 17.49 37.83
CA PRO A 2 45.50 16.42 36.90
C PRO A 2 45.78 15.02 37.48
N ILE A 3 44.92 14.02 37.24
CA ILE A 3 45.22 12.56 37.30
C ILE A 3 44.16 11.88 36.38
N ILE A 4 44.47 11.35 35.17
CA ILE A 4 45.00 10.01 34.79
C ILE A 4 44.11 8.86 35.32
N GLY A 5 43.74 7.78 34.62
CA GLY A 5 44.08 7.17 33.32
C GLY A 5 42.98 6.16 32.94
N ALA A 6 42.81 5.80 31.66
CA ALA A 6 43.56 4.79 30.88
C ALA A 6 43.06 3.34 31.06
N SER A 7 42.70 2.71 29.93
CA SER A 7 42.95 1.30 29.50
C SER A 7 41.73 0.75 28.72
N SER A 8 41.77 0.68 27.38
CA SER A 8 42.41 -0.34 26.53
C SER A 8 41.91 -1.76 26.74
N ALA A 9 41.23 -2.33 25.73
CA ALA A 9 41.56 -3.67 25.21
C ALA A 9 40.89 -3.94 23.85
N ARG A 10 41.69 -4.49 22.95
CA ARG A 10 41.44 -4.88 21.55
C ARG A 10 40.57 -6.13 21.47
N LYS A 11 39.82 -6.30 20.37
CA LYS A 11 39.56 -7.63 19.80
C LYS A 11 39.73 -7.63 18.28
N SER A 12 40.38 -8.70 17.86
CA SER A 12 41.06 -8.97 16.60
C SER A 12 40.12 -9.65 15.60
N PHE A 13 40.17 -9.19 14.34
CA PHE A 13 39.52 -9.85 13.21
C PHE A 13 40.34 -11.05 12.73
N ILE A 14 39.77 -12.24 12.81
CA ILE A 14 40.29 -13.47 12.20
C ILE A 14 39.63 -13.61 10.82
N ARG A 15 40.44 -13.56 9.75
CA ARG A 15 40.05 -13.95 8.39
C ARG A 15 40.15 -15.47 8.26
N VAL A 16 39.03 -16.15 8.00
CA VAL A 16 39.01 -17.55 7.56
C VAL A 16 38.66 -17.60 6.08
N ALA A 17 39.64 -17.96 5.25
CA ALA A 17 39.44 -18.29 3.84
C ALA A 17 38.96 -19.74 3.73
N ARG A 18 37.81 -19.98 3.07
CA ARG A 18 37.37 -21.32 2.68
C ARG A 18 37.50 -21.47 1.16
N ARG A 19 38.38 -22.39 0.74
CA ARG A 19 38.49 -22.92 -0.64
C ARG A 19 37.33 -23.90 -0.88
N ALA A 20 36.55 -23.67 -1.93
CA ALA A 20 35.61 -24.66 -2.46
C ALA A 20 36.24 -25.42 -3.63
N ALA A 21 36.26 -26.76 -3.53
CA ALA A 21 36.80 -27.66 -4.54
C ALA A 21 35.74 -27.99 -5.61
N SER A 22 36.11 -27.77 -6.88
CA SER A 22 35.32 -28.14 -8.07
C SER A 22 35.34 -29.65 -8.28
N LYS A 23 34.17 -30.29 -8.29
CA LYS A 23 33.99 -31.66 -8.80
C LYS A 23 33.25 -31.60 -10.14
N ARG A 24 33.98 -31.82 -11.24
CA ARG A 24 33.43 -32.03 -12.58
C ARG A 24 32.63 -33.34 -12.60
N ARG A 25 31.32 -33.26 -12.86
CA ARG A 25 30.49 -34.43 -13.22
C ARG A 25 30.54 -34.65 -14.74
N ARG A 26 30.76 -35.90 -15.15
CA ARG A 26 30.72 -36.37 -16.53
C ARG A 26 29.27 -36.41 -17.02
N VAL A 27 29.03 -35.91 -18.22
CA VAL A 27 27.75 -35.98 -18.95
C VAL A 27 27.72 -37.27 -19.78
N PRO A 28 26.66 -38.09 -19.73
CA PRO A 28 26.49 -39.23 -20.64
C PRO A 28 25.89 -38.80 -21.99
N ALA A 29 26.23 -39.56 -23.03
CA ALA A 29 25.95 -39.30 -24.44
C ALA A 29 24.45 -39.25 -24.79
N ALA A 30 24.11 -38.34 -25.72
CA ALA A 30 22.76 -38.13 -26.23
C ALA A 30 22.26 -39.32 -27.07
N GLY A 31 21.14 -39.91 -26.65
CA GLY A 31 20.33 -40.82 -27.46
C GLY A 31 19.47 -40.04 -28.45
N ARG A 32 19.35 -40.57 -29.67
CA ARG A 32 18.50 -40.05 -30.76
C ARG A 32 17.02 -40.05 -30.33
N VAL A 33 16.36 -38.88 -30.39
CA VAL A 33 14.90 -38.74 -30.26
C VAL A 33 14.34 -38.49 -31.64
N GLU A 34 13.37 -39.29 -32.07
CA GLU A 34 12.65 -39.13 -33.35
C GLU A 34 11.79 -37.85 -33.36
N PRO A 35 11.53 -37.25 -34.53
CA PRO A 35 10.78 -36.00 -34.61
C PRO A 35 9.29 -36.22 -34.35
N THR A 36 8.85 -35.87 -33.15
CA THR A 36 7.41 -35.74 -32.84
C THR A 36 6.84 -34.57 -33.63
N ARG A 37 5.78 -34.88 -34.37
CA ARG A 37 4.96 -33.99 -35.20
C ARG A 37 4.59 -32.71 -34.43
N ILE A 38 5.08 -31.55 -34.89
CA ILE A 38 4.67 -30.25 -34.36
C ILE A 38 3.21 -30.01 -34.78
N ILE A 39 2.28 -30.21 -33.84
CA ILE A 39 0.95 -29.64 -33.95
C ILE A 39 1.12 -28.14 -33.67
N ARG A 40 0.98 -27.31 -34.71
CA ARG A 40 0.86 -25.86 -34.52
C ARG A 40 -0.47 -25.60 -33.81
N ALA A 41 -0.44 -25.39 -32.50
CA ALA A 41 -1.54 -24.75 -31.79
C ALA A 41 -1.78 -23.38 -32.44
N SER A 42 -3.04 -23.04 -32.69
CA SER A 42 -3.41 -21.68 -33.12
C SER A 42 -2.97 -20.69 -32.05
N ARG A 43 -2.59 -19.49 -32.47
CA ARG A 43 -2.05 -18.44 -31.57
C ARG A 43 -3.11 -17.80 -30.68
N ASP A 44 -4.36 -18.26 -30.74
CA ASP A 44 -5.51 -17.54 -30.18
C ASP A 44 -6.08 -18.16 -28.91
N ASP A 45 -5.63 -19.37 -28.49
CA ASP A 45 -6.06 -20.03 -27.26
C ASP A 45 -4.86 -20.27 -26.31
N CYS A 46 -4.18 -19.19 -25.90
CA CYS A 46 -3.13 -19.26 -24.88
C CYS A 46 -3.67 -18.72 -23.55
N PRO A 47 -3.87 -19.57 -22.51
CA PRO A 47 -4.40 -19.12 -21.22
C PRO A 47 -3.53 -18.01 -20.58
N MET A 48 -2.23 -17.97 -20.90
CA MET A 48 -1.36 -16.86 -20.46
C MET A 48 -1.76 -15.51 -21.05
N ALA A 49 -2.22 -15.45 -22.30
CA ALA A 49 -2.67 -14.20 -22.91
C ALA A 49 -3.98 -13.70 -22.30
N GLU A 50 -4.84 -14.61 -21.83
CA GLU A 50 -6.08 -14.27 -21.13
C GLU A 50 -5.80 -13.79 -19.70
N THR A 51 -4.87 -14.44 -18.99
CA THR A 51 -4.36 -13.98 -17.67
C THR A 51 -3.73 -12.58 -17.78
N ILE A 52 -2.81 -12.36 -18.73
CA ILE A 52 -2.17 -11.05 -18.94
C ILE A 52 -3.22 -9.96 -19.23
N ARG A 53 -4.22 -10.25 -20.07
CA ARG A 53 -5.31 -9.30 -20.36
C ARG A 53 -6.18 -9.02 -19.13
N PHE A 54 -6.43 -10.02 -18.29
CA PHE A 54 -7.18 -9.83 -17.05
C PHE A 54 -6.42 -8.91 -16.09
N GLU A 55 -5.12 -9.14 -15.90
CA GLU A 55 -4.25 -8.30 -15.07
C GLU A 55 -4.16 -6.86 -15.60
N GLU A 56 -4.00 -6.67 -16.92
CA GLU A 56 -3.99 -5.33 -17.54
C GLU A 56 -5.32 -4.57 -17.36
N ASN A 57 -6.45 -5.27 -17.53
CA ASN A 57 -7.78 -4.68 -17.34
C ASN A 57 -8.05 -4.33 -15.87
N ALA A 58 -7.62 -5.21 -14.97
CA ALA A 58 -7.73 -5.02 -13.54
C ALA A 58 -6.93 -3.76 -13.16
N PHE A 59 -5.63 -3.71 -13.47
CA PHE A 59 -4.75 -2.57 -13.21
C PHE A 59 -5.35 -1.26 -13.70
N THR A 60 -5.82 -1.25 -14.95
CA THR A 60 -6.47 -0.07 -15.55
C THR A 60 -7.69 0.38 -14.72
N ALA A 61 -8.54 -0.56 -14.30
CA ALA A 61 -9.72 -0.25 -13.50
C ALA A 61 -9.38 0.33 -12.12
N VAL A 62 -8.27 -0.09 -11.49
CA VAL A 62 -7.80 0.52 -10.24
C VAL A 62 -7.25 1.91 -10.49
N CYS A 63 -6.42 2.12 -11.52
CA CYS A 63 -5.91 3.44 -11.87
C CYS A 63 -7.03 4.44 -12.22
N GLU A 64 -8.12 3.99 -12.86
CA GLU A 64 -9.29 4.83 -13.11
C GLU A 64 -10.00 5.23 -11.80
N ARG A 65 -10.04 4.33 -10.80
CA ARG A 65 -10.67 4.59 -9.50
C ARG A 65 -9.79 5.42 -8.57
N LEU A 66 -8.48 5.23 -8.67
CA LEU A 66 -7.44 5.84 -7.86
C LEU A 66 -6.41 6.54 -8.77
N PRO A 67 -6.78 7.65 -9.44
CA PRO A 67 -5.85 8.46 -10.21
C PRO A 67 -4.70 9.03 -9.36
N GLU A 68 -4.83 9.02 -8.02
CA GLU A 68 -3.77 9.26 -7.06
C GLU A 68 -2.51 8.42 -7.30
N LEU A 69 -2.66 7.18 -7.81
CA LEU A 69 -1.52 6.33 -8.15
C LEU A 69 -0.59 6.98 -9.17
N ALA A 70 -1.11 7.79 -10.11
CA ALA A 70 -0.31 8.49 -11.10
C ALA A 70 0.56 9.61 -10.50
N LEU A 71 0.37 9.95 -9.22
CA LEU A 71 1.21 10.91 -8.50
C LEU A 71 2.38 10.22 -7.78
N VAL A 72 2.42 8.89 -7.71
CA VAL A 72 3.57 8.13 -7.20
C VAL A 72 4.63 8.11 -8.30
N ASP A 73 5.81 8.71 -8.06
CA ASP A 73 6.85 8.86 -9.07
C ASP A 73 7.58 7.53 -9.35
N ASP A 74 7.76 6.70 -8.32
CA ASP A 74 8.31 5.35 -8.48
C ASP A 74 7.29 4.41 -9.14
N THR A 75 7.56 4.05 -10.41
CA THR A 75 6.65 3.25 -11.23
C THR A 75 6.48 1.81 -10.73
N GLU A 76 7.51 1.21 -10.14
CA GLU A 76 7.40 -0.16 -9.61
C GLU A 76 6.57 -0.14 -8.33
N LEU A 77 6.80 0.84 -7.46
CA LEU A 77 6.00 1.07 -6.26
C LEU A 77 4.52 1.34 -6.61
N MET A 78 4.26 2.18 -7.62
CA MET A 78 2.91 2.44 -8.11
C MET A 78 2.21 1.17 -8.60
N ARG A 79 2.91 0.32 -9.36
CA ARG A 79 2.36 -0.93 -9.87
C ARG A 79 2.03 -1.90 -8.76
N GLU A 80 2.94 -2.05 -7.80
CA GLU A 80 2.76 -2.92 -6.65
C GLU A 80 1.60 -2.44 -5.77
N ALA A 81 1.48 -1.12 -5.57
CA ALA A 81 0.34 -0.53 -4.86
C ALA A 81 -0.99 -0.80 -5.57
N ALA A 82 -1.03 -0.74 -6.91
CA ALA A 82 -2.21 -1.11 -7.67
C ALA A 82 -2.52 -2.61 -7.56
N ALA A 83 -1.48 -3.46 -7.56
CA ALA A 83 -1.62 -4.91 -7.42
C ALA A 83 -2.24 -5.32 -6.07
N ALA A 84 -1.86 -4.63 -5.00
CA ALA A 84 -2.40 -4.86 -3.65
C ALA A 84 -3.94 -4.71 -3.56
N PHE A 85 -4.56 -3.92 -4.44
CA PHE A 85 -6.03 -3.83 -4.52
C PHE A 85 -6.70 -5.02 -5.23
N PHE A 86 -5.96 -5.83 -5.99
CA PHE A 86 -6.47 -7.07 -6.60
C PHE A 86 -6.27 -8.27 -5.70
N GLU A 87 -5.09 -8.35 -5.08
CA GLU A 87 -4.69 -9.45 -4.20
C GLU A 87 -5.37 -9.35 -2.83
N GLY A 88 -5.85 -8.16 -2.44
CA GLY A 88 -6.64 -7.90 -1.24
C GLY A 88 -8.14 -8.27 -1.32
N HIS A 89 -8.60 -8.88 -2.42
CA HIS A 89 -9.84 -9.66 -2.59
C HIS A 89 -11.17 -9.20 -1.97
N GLU A 90 -11.34 -7.94 -1.60
CA GLU A 90 -12.58 -7.48 -0.97
C GLU A 90 -13.37 -6.56 -1.88
N ASP A 91 -14.37 -7.16 -2.55
CA ASP A 91 -15.35 -6.45 -3.39
C ASP A 91 -15.97 -5.25 -2.67
N TYR A 92 -16.02 -5.28 -1.33
CA TYR A 92 -16.65 -4.23 -0.54
C TYR A 92 -15.88 -2.92 -0.51
N PHE A 93 -14.55 -2.90 -0.72
CA PHE A 93 -13.75 -1.68 -0.51
C PHE A 93 -14.32 -0.48 -1.29
N TRP A 94 -14.81 -0.73 -2.50
CA TRP A 94 -15.35 0.27 -3.41
C TRP A 94 -16.78 0.71 -3.08
N THR A 95 -17.49 -0.01 -2.21
CA THR A 95 -18.93 0.17 -1.96
C THR A 95 -19.30 0.37 -0.50
N ALA A 96 -18.51 -0.13 0.43
CA ALA A 96 -18.77 -0.02 1.87
C ALA A 96 -18.60 1.42 2.37
N PRO A 97 -19.28 1.80 3.46
CA PRO A 97 -18.97 3.01 4.20
C PRO A 97 -17.61 2.88 4.89
N ALA A 98 -16.95 4.00 5.21
CA ALA A 98 -15.76 4.00 6.07
C ALA A 98 -16.14 4.01 7.56
N ALA A 99 -17.34 4.52 7.86
CA ALA A 99 -17.82 4.68 9.23
C ALA A 99 -19.30 4.35 9.35
N SER A 100 -19.66 3.68 10.45
CA SER A 100 -21.04 3.28 10.75
C SER A 100 -21.90 4.42 11.33
N SER A 101 -21.33 5.59 11.63
CA SER A 101 -22.10 6.72 12.15
C SER A 101 -21.52 8.09 11.80
N HIS A 102 -22.45 9.03 11.57
CA HIS A 102 -22.20 10.45 11.33
C HIS A 102 -21.83 11.24 12.60
N ALA A 103 -21.79 10.60 13.77
CA ALA A 103 -21.61 11.31 15.04
C ALA A 103 -20.25 12.02 15.12
N HIS A 104 -19.24 11.44 14.48
CA HIS A 104 -17.84 11.90 14.55
C HIS A 104 -17.15 11.97 13.18
N HIS A 105 -17.75 11.38 12.14
CA HIS A 105 -17.13 11.23 10.82
C HIS A 105 -17.67 12.21 9.79
N ASN A 106 -16.83 12.50 8.80
CA ASN A 106 -17.20 13.25 7.61
C ASN A 106 -18.43 12.62 6.91
N LEU A 107 -19.39 13.46 6.51
CA LEU A 107 -20.66 13.02 5.91
C LEU A 107 -20.47 12.10 4.70
N TYR A 108 -19.45 12.36 3.87
CA TYR A 108 -19.20 11.59 2.65
C TYR A 108 -18.63 10.19 2.93
N CYS A 109 -18.13 9.93 4.14
CA CYS A 109 -17.50 8.67 4.51
C CYS A 109 -18.50 7.65 5.10
N CYS A 110 -19.73 8.05 5.43
CA CYS A 110 -20.69 7.20 6.13
C CYS A 110 -21.66 6.43 5.22
N GLY A 111 -21.66 6.70 3.91
CA GLY A 111 -22.58 6.10 2.94
C GLY A 111 -21.90 5.11 1.99
N GLU A 112 -22.64 4.66 0.98
CA GLU A 112 -22.10 3.82 -0.10
C GLU A 112 -20.87 4.49 -0.73
N ARG A 113 -19.80 3.71 -0.96
CA ARG A 113 -18.47 4.19 -1.43
C ARG A 113 -17.71 5.04 -0.42
N GLY A 114 -18.16 5.11 0.82
CA GLY A 114 -17.55 5.93 1.86
C GLY A 114 -16.10 5.55 2.16
N LEU A 115 -15.76 4.26 2.13
CA LEU A 115 -14.38 3.78 2.36
C LEU A 115 -13.44 4.27 1.25
N TRP A 116 -13.82 4.07 0.00
CA TRP A 116 -13.10 4.61 -1.15
C TRP A 116 -12.96 6.14 -1.10
N ILE A 117 -14.02 6.87 -0.74
CA ILE A 117 -13.96 8.32 -0.58
C ILE A 117 -12.99 8.72 0.55
N HIS A 118 -13.06 8.04 1.69
CA HIS A 118 -12.17 8.26 2.83
C HIS A 118 -10.71 8.11 2.42
N THR A 119 -10.35 7.00 1.77
CA THR A 119 -8.99 6.77 1.24
C THR A 119 -8.49 7.92 0.37
N LYS A 120 -9.34 8.45 -0.53
CA LYS A 120 -8.97 9.60 -1.37
C LYS A 120 -8.82 10.89 -0.56
N MET A 121 -9.62 11.09 0.49
CA MET A 121 -9.48 12.23 1.40
C MET A 121 -8.20 12.14 2.24
N VAL A 122 -7.83 10.94 2.71
CA VAL A 122 -6.56 10.71 3.41
C VAL A 122 -5.39 11.07 2.51
N PHE A 123 -5.40 10.62 1.25
CA PHE A 123 -4.37 10.98 0.28
C PHE A 123 -4.27 12.49 0.08
N ALA A 124 -5.40 13.18 -0.10
CA ALA A 124 -5.39 14.63 -0.28
C ALA A 124 -4.90 15.39 0.97
N ALA A 125 -5.22 14.90 2.17
CA ALA A 125 -4.68 15.44 3.42
C ALA A 125 -3.16 15.21 3.50
N TYR A 126 -2.69 14.03 3.10
CA TYR A 126 -1.28 13.69 3.04
C TYR A 126 -0.51 14.64 2.12
N GLU A 127 -0.97 14.83 0.88
CA GLU A 127 -0.34 15.76 -0.08
C GLU A 127 -0.26 17.18 0.48
N ARG A 128 -1.28 17.62 1.22
CA ARG A 128 -1.25 18.95 1.84
C ARG A 128 -0.18 19.08 2.94
N LEU A 129 0.12 18.00 3.64
CA LEU A 129 1.03 17.98 4.80
C LEU A 129 2.48 17.66 4.41
N VAL A 130 2.71 16.83 3.40
CA VAL A 130 4.02 16.25 3.09
C VAL A 130 5.06 17.29 2.68
N ASP A 131 4.66 18.34 1.95
CA ASP A 131 5.57 19.44 1.58
C ASP A 131 6.25 20.06 2.80
N SER A 132 5.51 20.23 3.90
CA SER A 132 6.09 20.76 5.13
C SER A 132 7.08 19.79 5.77
N TYR A 133 6.87 18.48 5.64
CA TYR A 133 7.80 17.47 6.14
C TYR A 133 9.06 17.37 5.27
N LEU A 134 8.94 17.51 3.95
CA LEU A 134 10.05 17.58 3.01
C LEU A 134 10.94 18.80 3.27
N GLU A 135 10.34 19.99 3.40
CA GLU A 135 11.07 21.25 3.67
C GLU A 135 11.80 21.24 5.02
N GLN A 136 11.28 20.48 5.99
CA GLN A 136 11.95 20.27 7.28
C GLN A 136 13.03 19.17 7.24
N GLY A 137 13.16 18.44 6.12
CA GLY A 137 14.05 17.29 6.00
C GLY A 137 13.65 16.10 6.89
N LEU A 138 12.37 16.00 7.25
CA LEU A 138 11.85 14.92 8.10
C LEU A 138 11.53 13.65 7.32
N VAL A 139 11.24 13.80 6.03
CA VAL A 139 11.05 12.71 5.06
C VAL A 139 11.79 13.06 3.78
N SER A 140 12.15 12.05 3.01
CA SER A 140 12.70 12.16 1.66
C SER A 140 11.61 12.11 0.59
N GLU A 141 11.95 12.48 -0.65
CA GLU A 141 11.07 12.32 -1.82
C GLU A 141 10.62 10.87 -2.02
N PHE A 142 11.51 9.90 -1.77
CA PHE A 142 11.14 8.49 -1.82
C PHE A 142 10.14 8.13 -0.70
N GLU A 143 10.34 8.65 0.52
CA GLU A 143 9.39 8.45 1.61
C GLU A 143 8.06 9.17 1.40
N ARG A 144 8.03 10.24 0.60
CA ARG A 144 6.76 10.84 0.12
C ARG A 144 5.95 9.79 -0.64
N ASP A 145 6.57 9.11 -1.59
CA ASP A 145 5.91 8.07 -2.37
C ASP A 145 5.49 6.86 -1.52
N LEU A 146 6.30 6.46 -0.54
CA LEU A 146 5.90 5.43 0.42
C LEU A 146 4.66 5.83 1.22
N GLY A 147 4.57 7.10 1.63
CA GLY A 147 3.41 7.61 2.37
C GLY A 147 2.16 7.74 1.51
N ARG A 148 2.30 8.16 0.25
CA ARG A 148 1.22 8.12 -0.75
C ARG A 148 0.62 6.73 -0.86
N VAL A 149 1.46 5.71 -1.02
CA VAL A 149 1.00 4.31 -1.09
C VAL A 149 0.38 3.85 0.22
N ALA A 150 1.01 4.16 1.37
CA ALA A 150 0.45 3.81 2.67
C ALA A 150 -0.94 4.44 2.89
N CYS A 151 -1.16 5.69 2.49
CA CYS A 151 -2.47 6.35 2.55
C CYS A 151 -3.52 5.67 1.67
N LEU A 152 -3.14 5.14 0.49
CA LEU A 152 -4.08 4.40 -0.35
C LEU A 152 -4.46 3.06 0.27
N LEU A 153 -3.50 2.38 0.90
CA LEU A 153 -3.65 1.01 1.38
C LEU A 153 -4.04 0.88 2.86
N HIS A 154 -4.10 1.97 3.63
CA HIS A 154 -4.24 1.89 5.10
C HIS A 154 -5.47 1.12 5.60
N ASP A 155 -6.55 1.15 4.82
CA ASP A 155 -7.87 0.68 5.20
C ASP A 155 -8.36 -0.50 4.34
N VAL A 156 -7.46 -1.18 3.62
CA VAL A 156 -7.83 -2.28 2.70
C VAL A 156 -8.46 -3.49 3.40
N LYS A 157 -8.29 -3.62 4.73
CA LYS A 157 -8.88 -4.66 5.57
C LYS A 157 -9.86 -4.10 6.60
N LYS A 158 -10.53 -2.97 6.31
CA LYS A 158 -11.37 -2.23 7.27
C LYS A 158 -12.39 -3.10 8.02
N TYR A 159 -12.97 -4.08 7.34
CA TYR A 159 -13.99 -4.98 7.86
C TYR A 159 -13.51 -6.45 7.95
N GLY A 160 -12.21 -6.69 7.93
CA GLY A 160 -11.67 -8.05 7.77
C GLY A 160 -11.99 -8.56 6.36
N GLU A 161 -12.29 -9.85 6.19
CA GLU A 161 -12.41 -10.52 4.87
C GLU A 161 -13.68 -10.18 4.07
N THR A 162 -14.74 -9.73 4.73
CA THR A 162 -16.05 -9.53 4.10
C THR A 162 -16.81 -8.40 4.78
N TYR A 163 -17.79 -7.83 4.09
CA TYR A 163 -18.66 -6.79 4.64
C TYR A 163 -20.13 -7.08 4.34
N GLU A 164 -20.97 -7.00 5.37
CA GLU A 164 -22.43 -6.92 5.30
C GLU A 164 -22.92 -5.58 5.88
N GLU A 165 -24.10 -5.13 5.41
CA GLU A 165 -24.67 -3.87 5.89
C GLU A 165 -24.93 -3.92 7.40
N GLY A 166 -24.31 -3.01 8.14
CA GLY A 166 -24.40 -2.93 9.60
C GLY A 166 -23.15 -3.43 10.32
N ASP A 167 -22.20 -4.03 9.60
CA ASP A 167 -20.91 -4.41 10.16
C ASP A 167 -20.14 -3.22 10.73
N ARG A 168 -19.30 -3.52 11.71
CA ARG A 168 -18.40 -2.56 12.34
C ARG A 168 -16.99 -2.82 11.84
N ALA A 169 -16.21 -1.76 11.71
CA ALA A 169 -14.79 -1.89 11.41
C ALA A 169 -14.12 -2.82 12.42
N ASP A 170 -13.26 -3.69 11.91
CA ASP A 170 -12.44 -4.56 12.74
C ASP A 170 -11.48 -3.72 13.57
N ARG A 171 -11.28 -4.14 14.83
CA ARG A 171 -10.50 -3.33 15.79
C ARG A 171 -9.01 -3.29 15.49
N ASP A 172 -8.53 -4.29 14.76
CA ASP A 172 -7.14 -4.52 14.39
C ASP A 172 -6.95 -4.50 12.87
N HIS A 173 -7.83 -3.81 12.12
CA HIS A 173 -7.72 -3.71 10.66
C HIS A 173 -6.41 -3.09 10.18
N ASP A 174 -5.79 -2.24 11.00
CA ASP A 174 -4.44 -1.70 10.79
C ASP A 174 -3.38 -2.80 10.75
N VAL A 175 -3.40 -3.71 11.73
CA VAL A 175 -2.52 -4.87 11.80
C VAL A 175 -2.83 -5.86 10.68
N GLN A 176 -4.12 -6.17 10.45
CA GLN A 176 -4.54 -7.08 9.38
C GLN A 176 -4.11 -6.58 7.99
N ALA A 177 -4.28 -5.29 7.71
CA ALA A 177 -3.83 -4.67 6.46
C ALA A 177 -2.31 -4.74 6.34
N ALA A 178 -1.57 -4.41 7.39
CA ALA A 178 -0.10 -4.47 7.36
C ALA A 178 0.42 -5.91 7.14
N ASP A 179 -0.19 -6.90 7.77
CA ASP A 179 0.18 -8.31 7.62
C ASP A 179 -0.11 -8.83 6.21
N LEU A 180 -1.25 -8.44 5.61
CA LEU A 180 -1.55 -8.71 4.20
C LEU A 180 -0.45 -8.14 3.30
N LEU A 181 -0.10 -6.86 3.46
CA LEU A 181 0.90 -6.21 2.62
C LEU A 181 2.28 -6.87 2.75
N ARG A 182 2.67 -7.26 3.97
CA ARG A 182 3.94 -7.97 4.23
C ARG A 182 3.97 -9.38 3.63
N ALA A 183 2.82 -10.04 3.55
CA ALA A 183 2.72 -11.42 3.10
C ALA A 183 2.61 -11.54 1.57
N GLU A 184 1.83 -10.65 0.97
CA GLU A 184 1.38 -10.80 -0.43
C GLU A 184 2.02 -9.80 -1.39
N THR A 185 2.73 -8.77 -0.92
CA THR A 185 3.34 -7.75 -1.78
C THR A 185 4.85 -7.63 -1.57
N GLU A 186 5.55 -7.07 -2.56
CA GLU A 186 6.98 -6.72 -2.51
C GLU A 186 7.20 -5.22 -2.21
N LEU A 187 6.20 -4.56 -1.60
CA LEU A 187 6.31 -3.15 -1.18
C LEU A 187 7.45 -2.95 -0.16
N ASP A 188 8.03 -1.74 -0.15
CA ASP A 188 8.98 -1.36 0.91
C ASP A 188 8.31 -1.56 2.29
N PRO A 189 8.93 -2.28 3.24
CA PRO A 189 8.32 -2.60 4.54
C PRO A 189 7.83 -1.38 5.32
N ARG A 190 8.39 -0.19 5.07
CA ARG A 190 7.95 1.05 5.69
C ARG A 190 6.52 1.45 5.31
N VAL A 191 6.00 0.98 4.17
CA VAL A 191 4.60 1.14 3.80
C VAL A 191 3.73 0.38 4.80
N ALA A 192 3.97 -0.92 4.96
CA ALA A 192 3.22 -1.75 5.92
C ALA A 192 3.38 -1.24 7.35
N ASP A 193 4.57 -0.78 7.76
CA ASP A 193 4.79 -0.22 9.09
C ASP A 193 4.02 1.10 9.33
N ALA A 194 3.80 1.89 8.27
CA ALA A 194 2.97 3.10 8.33
C ALA A 194 1.47 2.77 8.34
N VAL A 195 1.05 1.76 7.57
CA VAL A 195 -0.33 1.23 7.60
C VAL A 195 -0.66 0.67 8.99
N GLU A 196 0.21 -0.13 9.60
CA GLU A 196 0.02 -0.71 10.94
C GLU A 196 -0.20 0.36 12.03
N ARG A 197 0.33 1.57 11.84
CA ARG A 197 0.31 2.67 12.82
C ARG A 197 -0.66 3.80 12.45
N HIS A 198 -1.43 3.67 11.37
CA HIS A 198 -2.25 4.78 10.87
C HIS A 198 -3.34 5.18 11.87
N MET A 199 -3.92 4.24 12.62
CA MET A 199 -4.90 4.55 13.68
C MET A 199 -4.28 5.30 14.85
N GLY A 200 -3.01 4.99 15.16
CA GLY A 200 -2.26 5.58 16.26
C GLY A 200 -2.97 5.46 17.62
N PRO A 201 -2.61 6.33 18.59
CA PRO A 201 -3.16 6.29 19.94
C PRO A 201 -4.61 6.82 20.04
N TRP A 202 -5.24 7.21 18.92
CA TRP A 202 -6.64 7.63 18.93
C TRP A 202 -7.61 6.45 19.12
N TYR A 203 -7.15 5.25 18.75
CA TYR A 203 -7.83 3.97 18.92
C TYR A 203 -6.91 3.01 19.71
N ASP A 204 -7.03 1.70 19.46
CA ASP A 204 -6.22 0.66 20.08
C ASP A 204 -4.93 0.34 19.27
N GLY A 205 -4.57 1.21 18.32
CA GLY A 205 -3.44 1.01 17.40
C GLY A 205 -2.07 1.40 18.00
N PRO A 206 -0.97 0.87 17.44
CA PRO A 206 0.38 1.20 17.89
C PRO A 206 0.75 2.67 17.62
N GLU A 207 1.57 3.27 18.50
CA GLU A 207 1.96 4.67 18.38
C GLU A 207 2.89 4.90 17.17
N PRO A 208 2.69 5.97 16.38
CA PRO A 208 3.61 6.34 15.30
C PRO A 208 4.99 6.77 15.81
N GLU A 209 6.04 6.07 15.39
CA GLU A 209 7.42 6.28 15.86
C GLU A 209 8.23 7.16 14.89
N THR A 210 8.04 6.97 13.58
CA THR A 210 8.78 7.67 12.53
C THR A 210 8.01 8.90 12.00
N PRO A 211 8.68 9.86 11.34
CA PRO A 211 8.00 10.98 10.67
C PRO A 211 6.99 10.52 9.62
N LEU A 212 7.31 9.49 8.83
CA LEU A 212 6.40 8.91 7.84
C LEU A 212 5.12 8.35 8.49
N GLN A 213 5.27 7.54 9.54
CA GLN A 213 4.13 6.97 10.28
C GLN A 213 3.26 8.09 10.88
N ARG A 214 3.89 9.10 11.50
CA ARG A 214 3.17 10.26 12.03
C ARG A 214 2.40 11.01 10.94
N LEU A 215 3.00 11.19 9.78
CA LEU A 215 2.39 11.89 8.66
C LEU A 215 1.15 11.16 8.14
N VAL A 216 1.22 9.84 7.95
CA VAL A 216 0.07 9.01 7.53
C VAL A 216 -1.04 9.04 8.59
N HIS A 217 -0.69 8.87 9.87
CA HIS A 217 -1.65 9.00 10.97
C HIS A 217 -2.34 10.36 11.00
N LEU A 218 -1.59 11.46 10.88
CA LEU A 218 -2.16 12.80 10.87
C LEU A 218 -3.05 13.06 9.65
N ALA A 219 -2.72 12.51 8.49
CA ALA A 219 -3.56 12.59 7.29
C ALA A 219 -4.90 11.88 7.50
N ASP A 220 -4.88 10.65 8.05
CA ASP A 220 -6.09 9.89 8.35
C ASP A 220 -6.98 10.58 9.40
N MET A 221 -6.38 11.06 10.49
CA MET A 221 -7.03 11.89 11.50
C MET A 221 -7.73 13.12 10.90
N THR A 222 -7.05 13.80 9.96
CA THR A 222 -7.54 15.02 9.32
C THR A 222 -8.71 14.74 8.38
N ALA A 223 -8.68 13.62 7.66
CA ALA A 223 -9.75 13.21 6.76
C ALA A 223 -10.99 12.68 7.51
N SER A 224 -10.78 12.05 8.66
CA SER A 224 -11.84 11.39 9.44
C SER A 224 -12.80 12.37 10.14
N THR A 225 -12.37 13.59 10.47
CA THR A 225 -13.15 14.50 11.31
C THR A 225 -14.42 15.03 10.65
N LYS A 226 -15.54 15.07 11.38
CA LYS A 226 -16.76 15.76 10.92
C LYS A 226 -16.65 17.28 10.79
N ASN A 227 -15.60 17.88 11.36
CA ASN A 227 -15.47 19.35 11.45
C ASN A 227 -14.81 19.97 10.21
N THR A 228 -14.39 19.15 9.25
CA THR A 228 -13.75 19.59 8.01
C THR A 228 -14.03 18.57 6.92
N THR A 229 -14.07 19.03 5.68
CA THR A 229 -14.14 18.15 4.52
C THR A 229 -12.93 18.42 3.64
N VAL A 230 -12.03 17.45 3.60
CA VAL A 230 -10.93 17.43 2.63
C VAL A 230 -11.51 17.03 1.27
N GLY A 231 -11.04 17.67 0.19
CA GLY A 231 -11.45 17.28 -1.16
C GLY A 231 -10.84 15.94 -1.59
N VAL A 232 -11.36 15.38 -2.68
CA VAL A 232 -10.81 14.16 -3.30
C VAL A 232 -10.22 14.48 -4.67
N TYR A 233 -9.13 13.84 -5.05
CA TYR A 233 -8.46 14.09 -6.33
C TYR A 233 -9.15 13.33 -7.46
N GLN A 234 -9.58 14.06 -8.50
CA GLN A 234 -10.22 13.50 -9.71
C GLN A 234 -11.24 12.38 -9.42
N PRO A 235 -12.34 12.67 -8.70
CA PRO A 235 -13.26 11.61 -8.28
C PRO A 235 -13.89 10.91 -9.49
N HIS A 236 -13.86 9.58 -9.44
CA HIS A 236 -14.46 8.70 -10.43
C HIS A 236 -15.97 8.95 -10.57
N GLU A 237 -16.52 8.72 -11.77
CA GLU A 237 -17.94 8.98 -12.09
C GLU A 237 -18.92 8.32 -11.10
N LYS A 238 -18.65 7.08 -10.68
CA LYS A 238 -19.44 6.35 -9.67
C LYS A 238 -19.50 7.03 -8.30
N ILE A 239 -18.46 7.78 -7.91
CA ILE A 239 -18.52 8.63 -6.70
C ILE A 239 -19.38 9.85 -7.02
N ARG A 240 -19.09 10.56 -8.11
CA ARG A 240 -19.81 11.79 -8.49
C ARG A 240 -21.30 11.59 -8.69
N SER A 241 -21.72 10.42 -9.17
CA SER A 241 -23.13 10.11 -9.39
C SER A 241 -23.93 10.04 -8.09
N LEU A 242 -23.30 9.65 -6.98
CA LEU A 242 -23.92 9.65 -5.65
C LEU A 242 -23.67 10.94 -4.88
N TYR A 243 -22.48 11.52 -5.04
CA TYR A 243 -22.03 12.70 -4.30
C TYR A 243 -21.62 13.82 -5.28
N PRO A 244 -22.59 14.44 -5.97
CA PRO A 244 -22.29 15.44 -7.00
C PRO A 244 -21.64 16.71 -6.44
N SER A 245 -21.76 16.95 -5.14
CA SER A 245 -21.18 18.10 -4.43
C SER A 245 -19.88 17.78 -3.69
N ILE A 246 -19.29 16.60 -3.90
CA ILE A 246 -18.04 16.25 -3.22
C ILE A 246 -16.92 17.25 -3.61
N PRO A 247 -16.22 17.87 -2.64
CA PRO A 247 -15.16 18.82 -2.96
C PRO A 247 -14.01 18.14 -3.71
N GLU A 248 -13.40 18.86 -4.65
CA GLU A 248 -12.26 18.36 -5.41
C GLU A 248 -10.95 18.91 -4.82
N ALA A 249 -9.97 18.03 -4.67
CA ALA A 249 -8.60 18.41 -4.34
C ALA A 249 -7.80 18.71 -5.62
N THR A 250 -6.89 19.67 -5.51
CA THR A 250 -5.90 20.01 -6.55
C THR A 250 -4.54 20.10 -5.87
N PHE A 251 -3.50 19.58 -6.52
CA PHE A 251 -2.12 19.60 -6.04
C PHE A 251 -1.25 20.35 -7.06
#